data_AF-A0A1U7VIM7-F1
#
_entry.id   AF-A0A1U7VIM7-F1
#
_cell.length_a   1.000
_cell.length_b   1.000
_cell.length_c   1.000
_cell.angle_alpha   90.00
_cell.angle_beta   90.00
_cell.angle_gamma   90.00
#
_symmetry.space_group_name_H-M   'P 1'
#
loop_
_entity.id
_entity.type
_entity.pdbx_description
1 polymer ?
#
loop_
_entity_poly.entity_id
_entity_poly.type
_entity_poly.pdbx_seq_one_letter_code
_entity_poly.pdbx_strand_id
1 'polypeptide(L)'
;MVVASGTNNAFGKEMAIRKRIASIFNKREEDFPSLREYNDYLEEVEDMIFNLIEGIDVPAIEAKIAQYQRENAEQIMIAQARKAEEYAAALAASKGQPTQPDGDAVS
;
A
#
# COMPACT_ATOMS: atom_id res chain seq x y z
N MET A 1 30.32 -8.45 21.54
CA MET A 1 29.01 -7.86 21.21
C MET A 1 28.90 -7.89 19.68
N VAL A 2 28.19 -8.87 19.12
CA VAL A 2 28.01 -8.96 17.66
C VAL A 2 27.02 -7.89 17.22
N VAL A 3 27.48 -7.03 16.34
CA VAL A 3 26.73 -5.90 15.75
C VAL A 3 25.61 -6.42 14.86
N ALA A 4 24.41 -6.56 15.42
CA ALA A 4 23.18 -6.66 14.64
C ALA A 4 22.82 -5.26 14.10
N SER A 5 23.51 -4.80 13.06
CA SER A 5 23.18 -3.55 12.35
C SER A 5 23.01 -3.72 10.84
N GLY A 6 23.04 -4.95 10.33
CA GLY A 6 22.81 -5.25 8.92
C GLY A 6 21.34 -5.37 8.50
N THR A 7 20.41 -5.62 9.44
CA THR A 7 19.01 -5.95 9.13
C THR A 7 18.08 -4.74 9.05
N ASN A 8 18.31 -3.71 9.88
CA ASN A 8 17.43 -2.53 9.94
C ASN A 8 17.44 -1.70 8.65
N ASN A 9 18.57 -1.65 7.94
CA ASN A 9 18.68 -0.84 6.72
C ASN A 9 18.06 -1.55 5.50
N ALA A 10 18.21 -2.88 5.41
CA ALA A 10 17.60 -3.67 4.34
C ALA A 10 16.07 -3.67 4.44
N PHE A 11 15.54 -3.92 5.65
CA PHE A 11 14.10 -3.87 5.90
C PHE A 11 13.51 -2.47 5.66
N GLY A 12 14.23 -1.42 6.08
CA GLY A 12 13.82 -0.03 5.84
C GLY A 12 13.73 0.31 4.34
N LYS A 13 14.70 -0.14 3.55
CA LYS A 13 14.70 0.02 2.09
C LYS A 13 13.53 -0.72 1.44
N GLU A 14 13.33 -1.98 1.80
CA GLU A 14 12.21 -2.81 1.33
C GLU A 14 10.85 -2.15 1.61
N MET A 15 10.65 -1.67 2.84
CA MET A 15 9.42 -1.00 3.24
C MET A 15 9.21 0.30 2.47
N ALA A 16 10.28 1.07 2.23
CA ALA A 16 10.20 2.30 1.44
C ALA A 16 9.80 2.02 -0.02
N ILE A 17 10.36 0.97 -0.63
CA ILE A 17 10.00 0.54 -1.98
C ILE A 17 8.53 0.12 -2.03
N ARG A 18 8.10 -0.81 -1.16
CA ARG A 18 6.69 -1.25 -1.12
C ARG A 18 5.72 -0.09 -0.94
N LYS A 19 6.02 0.82 -0.01
CA LYS A 19 5.16 2.00 0.24
C LYS A 19 5.07 2.91 -0.98
N ARG A 20 6.19 3.11 -1.69
CA ARG A 20 6.23 3.91 -2.92
C ARG A 20 5.45 3.25 -4.05
N ILE A 21 5.65 1.96 -4.29
CA ILE A 21 4.96 1.26 -5.38
C ILE A 21 3.46 1.20 -5.08
N ALA A 22 3.04 0.89 -3.85
CA ALA A 22 1.64 0.85 -3.46
C ALA A 22 0.92 2.22 -3.52
N SER A 23 1.64 3.34 -3.50
CA SER A 23 1.01 4.67 -3.69
C SER A 23 0.78 5.03 -5.16
N ILE A 24 1.46 4.32 -6.08
CA ILE A 24 1.39 4.51 -7.54
C ILE A 24 0.48 3.44 -8.16
N PHE A 25 0.72 2.18 -7.86
CA PHE A 25 -0.02 1.03 -8.34
C PHE A 25 -1.20 0.74 -7.40
N ASN A 26 -2.16 1.66 -7.37
CA ASN A 26 -3.23 1.69 -6.38
C ASN A 26 -4.63 1.34 -6.92
N LYS A 27 -4.70 0.69 -8.09
CA LYS A 27 -5.94 0.09 -8.61
C LYS A 27 -6.42 -1.04 -7.69
N ARG A 28 -7.74 -1.20 -7.58
CA ARG A 28 -8.43 -2.26 -6.83
C ARG A 28 -9.16 -3.19 -7.79
N GLU A 29 -9.69 -4.29 -7.28
CA GLU A 29 -10.41 -5.29 -8.09
C GLU A 29 -11.53 -4.66 -8.94
N GLU A 30 -12.27 -3.70 -8.40
CA GLU A 30 -13.35 -2.99 -9.11
C GLU A 30 -12.88 -2.14 -10.30
N ASP A 31 -11.57 -1.87 -10.41
CA ASP A 31 -10.99 -1.13 -11.53
C ASP A 31 -10.68 -2.05 -12.73
N PHE A 32 -10.97 -3.35 -12.63
CA PHE A 32 -10.70 -4.36 -13.66
C PHE A 32 -12.01 -5.06 -14.10
N PRO A 33 -12.09 -5.51 -15.36
CA PRO A 33 -13.25 -6.22 -15.89
C PRO A 33 -13.35 -7.67 -15.40
N SER A 34 -12.27 -8.24 -14.85
CA SER A 34 -12.26 -9.58 -14.30
C SER A 34 -11.23 -9.75 -13.18
N LEU A 35 -11.51 -10.72 -12.28
CA LEU A 35 -10.58 -11.13 -11.23
C LEU A 35 -9.23 -11.61 -11.79
N ARG A 36 -9.24 -12.21 -12.99
CA ARG A 36 -8.00 -12.66 -13.65
C ARG A 36 -7.08 -11.47 -13.95
N GLU A 37 -7.61 -10.43 -14.58
CA GLU A 37 -6.81 -9.24 -14.92
C GLU A 37 -6.31 -8.50 -13.68
N TYR A 38 -7.12 -8.48 -12.61
CA TYR A 38 -6.67 -7.95 -11.33
C TYR A 38 -5.51 -8.78 -10.74
N ASN A 39 -5.60 -10.12 -10.78
CA ASN A 39 -4.52 -10.98 -10.30
C ASN A 39 -3.24 -10.86 -11.15
N ASP A 40 -3.38 -10.80 -12.48
CA ASP A 40 -2.24 -10.59 -13.39
C ASP A 40 -1.56 -9.24 -13.08
N TYR A 41 -2.34 -8.19 -12.79
CA TYR A 41 -1.81 -6.90 -12.34
C TYR A 41 -1.10 -6.98 -10.98
N LEU A 42 -1.64 -7.71 -10.00
CA LEU A 42 -0.99 -7.89 -8.71
C LEU A 42 0.34 -8.64 -8.84
N GLU A 43 0.40 -9.68 -9.68
CA GLU A 43 1.63 -10.42 -9.97
C GLU A 43 2.69 -9.50 -10.59
N GLU A 44 2.32 -8.69 -11.59
CA GLU A 44 3.22 -7.72 -12.21
C GLU A 44 3.78 -6.68 -11.20
N VAL A 45 2.94 -6.23 -10.27
CA VAL A 45 3.35 -5.29 -9.22
C VAL A 45 4.32 -5.95 -8.22
N GLU A 46 4.06 -7.18 -7.79
CA GLU A 46 4.94 -7.91 -6.87
C GLU A 46 6.28 -8.26 -7.51
N ASP A 47 6.31 -8.68 -8.77
CA ASP A 47 7.55 -8.92 -9.53
C ASP A 47 8.39 -7.65 -9.62
N MET A 48 7.74 -6.51 -9.87
CA MET A 48 8.40 -5.21 -9.91
C MET A 48 9.00 -4.83 -8.56
N ILE A 49 8.26 -5.01 -7.47
CA ILE A 49 8.71 -4.76 -6.10
C ILE A 49 9.92 -5.65 -5.77
N PHE A 50 9.82 -6.94 -6.06
CA PHE A 50 10.89 -7.90 -5.83
C PHE A 50 12.18 -7.49 -6.56
N ASN A 51 12.07 -7.21 -7.86
CA ASN A 51 13.22 -6.80 -8.66
C ASN A 51 13.84 -5.48 -8.15
N LEU A 52 13.05 -4.52 -7.69
CA LEU A 52 13.57 -3.28 -7.07
C LEU A 52 14.30 -3.53 -5.73
N ILE A 53 13.81 -4.46 -4.92
CA ILE A 53 14.44 -4.85 -3.65
C ILE A 53 15.81 -5.48 -3.94
N GLU A 54 15.85 -6.45 -4.85
CA GLU A 54 17.04 -7.19 -5.26
C GLU A 54 18.00 -6.37 -6.14
N GLY A 55 17.55 -5.22 -6.67
CA GLY A 55 18.35 -4.35 -7.52
C GLY A 55 18.50 -4.85 -8.96
N ILE A 56 17.54 -5.64 -9.44
CA ILE A 56 17.48 -6.21 -10.79
C ILE A 56 16.78 -5.21 -11.71
N ASP A 57 17.39 -4.90 -12.87
CA ASP A 57 16.82 -4.06 -13.94
C ASP A 57 16.21 -2.72 -13.48
N VAL A 58 16.74 -2.15 -12.38
CA VAL A 58 16.21 -0.93 -11.75
C VAL A 58 15.96 0.20 -12.76
N PRO A 59 16.88 0.53 -13.70
CA PRO A 59 16.63 1.63 -14.64
C PRO A 59 15.42 1.40 -15.55
N ALA A 60 15.19 0.16 -15.99
CA ALA A 60 14.06 -0.19 -16.85
C ALA A 60 12.74 -0.14 -16.08
N ILE A 61 12.74 -0.66 -14.85
CA ILE A 61 11.59 -0.62 -13.96
C ILE A 61 11.23 0.82 -13.60
N GLU A 62 12.21 1.66 -13.26
CA GLU A 62 11.98 3.09 -12.97
C GLU A 62 11.40 3.83 -14.17
N ALA A 63 11.83 3.52 -15.40
CA ALA A 63 11.24 4.08 -16.61
C ALA A 63 9.77 3.65 -16.78
N LYS A 64 9.45 2.38 -16.50
CA LYS A 64 8.08 1.85 -16.52
C LYS A 64 7.20 2.54 -15.47
N ILE A 65 7.70 2.74 -14.25
CA ILE A 65 7.01 3.45 -13.18
C ILE A 65 6.73 4.90 -13.61
N ALA A 66 7.73 5.60 -14.14
CA ALA A 66 7.58 6.98 -14.59
C ALA A 66 6.56 7.10 -15.74
N GLN A 67 6.54 6.15 -16.67
CA GLN A 67 5.51 6.08 -17.71
C GLN A 67 4.11 5.91 -17.10
N TYR A 68 3.95 4.90 -16.26
CA TYR A 68 2.67 4.58 -15.62
C TYR A 68 2.13 5.77 -14.81
N GLN A 69 2.99 6.44 -14.04
CA GLN A 69 2.62 7.63 -13.27
C GLN A 69 2.09 8.76 -14.16
N ARG A 70 2.70 8.99 -15.32
CA ARG A 70 2.24 10.04 -16.25
C ARG A 70 0.89 9.69 -16.87
N GLU A 71 0.71 8.44 -17.26
CA GLU A 71 -0.52 7.98 -17.93
C GLU A 71 -1.70 7.84 -16.95
N ASN A 72 -1.43 7.52 -15.69
CA ASN A 72 -2.46 7.21 -14.68
C ASN A 72 -2.57 8.28 -13.58
N ALA A 73 -1.99 9.47 -13.78
CA ALA A 73 -1.92 10.51 -12.74
C ALA A 73 -3.28 10.83 -12.10
N GLU A 74 -4.33 10.95 -12.92
CA GLU A 74 -5.69 11.21 -12.45
C GLU A 74 -6.26 10.03 -11.65
N GLN A 75 -6.16 8.80 -12.18
CA GLN A 75 -6.61 7.59 -11.48
C GLN A 75 -5.91 7.42 -10.14
N ILE A 76 -4.60 7.66 -10.10
CA ILE A 76 -3.80 7.59 -8.87
C ILE A 76 -4.31 8.59 -7.84
N MET A 77 -4.55 9.84 -8.25
CA MET A 77 -5.03 10.90 -7.36
C MET A 77 -6.42 10.56 -6.79
N ILE A 78 -7.34 10.08 -7.63
CA ILE A 78 -8.69 9.68 -7.20
C ILE A 78 -8.62 8.52 -6.20
N ALA A 79 -7.81 7.50 -6.48
CA ALA A 79 -7.65 6.35 -5.59
C ALA A 79 -7.00 6.75 -4.24
N GLN A 80 -6.08 7.72 -4.24
CA GLN A 80 -5.51 8.28 -3.01
C GLN A 80 -6.54 9.06 -2.18
N ALA A 81 -7.37 9.88 -2.81
CA ALA A 81 -8.44 10.62 -2.14
C ALA A 81 -9.45 9.65 -1.50
N ARG A 82 -9.93 8.67 -2.26
CA ARG A 82 -10.82 7.60 -1.77
C ARG A 82 -10.23 6.90 -0.53
N LYS A 83 -8.95 6.51 -0.58
CA LYS A 83 -8.28 5.86 0.55
C LYS A 83 -8.21 6.76 1.79
N ALA A 84 -8.00 8.06 1.60
CA ALA A 84 -7.96 9.02 2.71
C ALA A 84 -9.34 9.20 3.36
N GLU A 85 -10.40 9.27 2.55
CA GLU A 85 -11.79 9.36 3.02
C GLU A 85 -12.19 8.10 3.81
N GLU A 86 -11.91 6.91 3.28
CA GLU A 86 -12.17 5.63 3.96
C GLU A 86 -11.44 5.54 5.30
N TYR A 87 -10.17 5.97 5.35
CA TYR A 87 -9.39 5.99 6.58
C TYR A 87 -9.97 6.96 7.62
N ALA A 88 -10.39 8.15 7.20
CA ALA A 88 -11.04 9.12 8.06
C ALA A 88 -12.38 8.59 8.62
N ALA A 89 -13.18 7.93 7.77
CA ALA A 89 -14.43 7.30 8.18
C ALA A 89 -14.21 6.18 9.20
N ALA A 90 -13.22 5.31 8.97
CA ALA A 90 -12.87 4.22 9.89
C ALA A 90 -12.41 4.74 11.26
N LEU A 91 -11.62 5.84 11.29
CA LEU A 91 -11.22 6.51 12.53
C LEU A 91 -12.38 7.17 13.28
N ALA A 92 -13.36 7.73 12.56
CA ALA A 92 -14.54 8.29 13.18
C ALA A 92 -15.43 7.20 13.81
N ALA A 93 -15.60 6.07 13.11
CA ALA A 93 -16.36 4.93 13.60
C ALA A 93 -15.74 4.30 14.86
N SER A 94 -14.41 4.17 14.92
CA SER A 94 -13.73 3.58 16.09
C SER A 94 -13.80 4.47 17.33
N LYS A 95 -13.91 5.78 17.18
CA LYS A 95 -14.11 6.74 18.28
C LYS A 95 -15.55 6.82 18.79
N GLY A 96 -16.50 6.20 18.08
CA GLY A 96 -17.93 6.21 18.41
C GLY A 96 -18.43 5.08 19.30
N GLN A 97 -17.55 4.18 19.79
CA GLN A 97 -17.96 3.09 20.68
C GLN A 97 -18.09 3.62 22.12
N PRO A 98 -19.31 3.66 22.72
CA PRO A 98 -19.43 3.98 24.13
C PRO A 98 -18.81 2.85 24.95
N THR A 99 -17.83 3.18 25.80
CA THR A 99 -17.41 2.31 26.90
C THR A 99 -18.64 2.05 27.76
N GLN A 100 -19.15 0.81 27.78
CA GLN A 100 -20.15 0.42 28.78
C GLN A 100 -19.51 0.65 30.16
N PRO A 101 -20.09 1.48 31.04
CA PRO A 101 -19.68 1.48 32.43
C PRO A 101 -20.20 0.18 33.04
N ASP A 102 -19.30 -0.61 33.63
CA ASP A 102 -19.65 -1.77 34.45
C ASP A 102 -20.59 -1.31 35.56
N GLY A 103 -21.87 -1.61 35.39
CA GLY A 103 -22.93 -1.34 36.35
C GLY A 103 -23.00 -2.44 37.39
N ASP A 104 -21.99 -2.52 38.27
CA ASP A 104 -22.13 -3.18 39.56
C ASP A 104 -22.65 -2.17 40.59
N ALA A 105 -23.97 -2.14 40.80
CA ALA A 105 -24.57 -1.58 42.00
C ALA A 105 -25.96 -2.17 42.30
N VAL A 106 -25.94 -3.26 43.07
CA VAL A 106 -26.82 -3.59 44.21
C VAL A 106 -28.33 -3.26 44.13
N SER A 107 -29.16 -4.31 44.16
CA SER A 107 -30.31 -4.45 45.08
C SER A 107 -30.70 -5.91 45.21
#